data_AF-A0A7S3SH04-F1
#
_entry.id   AF-A0A7S3SH04-F1
#
_cell.length_a   1.000
_cell.length_b   1.000
_cell.length_c   1.000
_cell.angle_alpha   90.00
_cell.angle_beta   90.00
_cell.angle_gamma   90.00
#
_symmetry.space_group_name_H-M   'P 1'
#
loop_
_entity.id
_entity.type
_entity.pdbx_description
1 polymer ?
#
loop_
_entity_poly.entity_id
_entity_poly.type
_entity_poly.pdbx_seq_one_letter_code
_entity_poly.pdbx_strand_id
1 'polypeptide(L)'
;MQSKMGTALTYRHEDGMNFAQYTPKLIVGSCLQKPEDADALLKEGVSVVLCLQEDPDMAHFGLDILPIQKRAAELGIAHAREPIRDFDPFSFRKGVARAVRR
;
A
#
# COMPACT_ATOMS: atom_id res chain seq x y z
N MET A 1 -18.90 26.30 -6.91
CA MET A 1 -18.65 24.91 -7.37
C MET A 1 -19.14 23.98 -6.27
N GLN A 2 -20.13 23.13 -6.56
CA GLN A 2 -20.66 22.18 -5.58
C GLN A 2 -19.56 21.21 -5.17
N SER A 3 -19.24 21.17 -3.88
CA SER A 3 -18.53 20.04 -3.29
C SER A 3 -19.38 18.81 -3.55
N LYS A 4 -18.92 17.94 -4.43
CA LYS A 4 -19.53 16.62 -4.56
C LYS A 4 -19.35 15.96 -3.20
N MET A 5 -20.46 15.72 -2.50
CA MET A 5 -20.52 14.88 -1.32
C MET A 5 -19.97 13.53 -1.74
N GLY A 6 -18.71 13.28 -1.43
CA GLY A 6 -18.10 11.98 -1.63
C GLY A 6 -18.88 10.92 -0.85
N THR A 7 -18.72 9.66 -1.25
CA THR A 7 -18.97 8.56 -0.33
C THR A 7 -18.26 8.82 0.99
N ALA A 8 -18.77 8.34 2.12
CA ALA A 8 -18.17 8.59 3.45
C ALA A 8 -16.68 8.20 3.55
N LEU A 9 -16.18 7.42 2.58
CA LEU A 9 -14.77 7.07 2.39
C LEU A 9 -14.33 7.48 0.97
N THR A 10 -13.30 8.33 0.88
CA THR A 10 -12.66 8.76 -0.37
C THR A 10 -11.15 8.70 -0.22
N TYR A 11 -10.45 8.13 -1.22
CA TYR A 11 -9.00 8.17 -1.28
C TYR A 11 -8.52 9.48 -1.93
N ARG A 12 -7.55 10.13 -1.31
CA ARG A 12 -6.89 11.36 -1.81
C ARG A 12 -5.40 11.09 -1.91
N HIS A 13 -4.93 10.85 -3.13
CA HIS A 13 -3.54 10.49 -3.38
C HIS A 13 -2.59 11.65 -3.05
N GLU A 14 -3.03 12.88 -3.27
CA GLU A 14 -2.28 14.11 -3.03
C GLU A 14 -1.95 14.35 -1.54
N ASP A 15 -2.66 13.70 -0.62
CA ASP A 15 -2.42 13.82 0.82
C ASP A 15 -1.22 12.95 1.29
N GLY A 16 -0.60 12.19 0.38
CA GLY A 16 0.54 11.32 0.65
C GLY A 16 0.16 9.95 1.23
N MET A 17 1.18 9.17 1.61
CA MET A 17 0.97 7.90 2.31
C MET A 17 0.30 8.14 3.68
N ASN A 18 -0.81 7.45 3.92
CA ASN A 18 -1.49 7.42 5.22
C ASN A 18 -1.67 5.99 5.71
N PHE A 19 -1.78 5.82 7.02
CA PHE A 19 -1.97 4.50 7.63
C PHE A 19 -2.60 4.61 9.02
N ALA A 20 -3.17 3.51 9.48
CA ALA A 20 -3.68 3.35 10.84
C ALA A 20 -3.16 2.05 11.46
N GLN A 21 -2.84 2.11 12.75
CA GLN A 21 -2.47 0.93 13.53
C GLN A 21 -3.72 0.18 13.97
N TYR A 22 -3.84 -1.09 13.59
CA TYR A 22 -4.96 -1.95 13.99
C TYR A 22 -4.57 -2.86 15.15
N THR A 23 -3.32 -3.30 15.19
CA THR A 23 -2.76 -4.06 16.30
C THR A 23 -1.31 -3.62 16.54
N PRO A 24 -0.68 -3.98 17.67
CA PRO A 24 0.74 -3.70 17.89
C PRO A 24 1.68 -4.21 16.79
N LYS A 25 1.24 -5.18 15.97
CA LYS A 25 2.03 -5.78 14.88
C LYS A 25 1.43 -5.56 13.48
N LEU A 26 0.36 -4.77 13.36
CA LEU A 26 -0.34 -4.59 12.09
C LEU A 26 -0.74 -3.13 11.89
N ILE A 27 -0.23 -2.57 10.81
CA ILE A 27 -0.62 -1.29 10.25
C ILE A 27 -1.27 -1.56 8.90
N VAL A 28 -2.36 -0.87 8.58
CA VAL A 28 -2.98 -0.89 7.26
C VAL A 28 -3.07 0.55 6.75
N GLY A 29 -2.71 0.77 5.50
CA GLY A 29 -2.62 2.11 4.93
C GLY A 29 -2.73 2.11 3.41
N SER A 30 -2.59 3.30 2.85
CA SER A 30 -2.49 3.53 1.41
C SER A 30 -1.15 3.06 0.85
N CYS A 31 -0.99 3.16 -0.48
CA CYS A 31 0.28 2.86 -1.14
C CYS A 31 1.43 3.77 -0.68
N LEU A 32 2.65 3.22 -0.77
CA LEU A 32 3.87 4.03 -0.75
C LEU A 32 3.97 4.76 -2.09
N GLN A 33 4.33 6.04 -2.04
CA GLN A 33 4.40 6.92 -3.19
C GLN A 33 5.84 7.24 -3.60
N LYS A 34 6.76 7.23 -2.63
CA LYS A 34 8.17 7.58 -2.83
C LYS A 34 9.09 6.78 -1.90
N PRO A 35 10.40 6.68 -2.19
CA PRO A 35 11.36 5.95 -1.36
C PRO A 35 11.34 6.36 0.12
N GLU A 36 11.14 7.65 0.41
CA GLU A 36 11.12 8.19 1.77
C GLU A 36 9.95 7.67 2.61
N ASP A 37 8.92 7.09 1.98
CA ASP A 37 7.84 6.45 2.71
C ASP A 37 8.33 5.17 3.39
N ALA A 38 9.31 4.46 2.81
CA ALA A 38 9.95 3.31 3.46
C ALA A 38 10.75 3.75 4.70
N ASP A 39 11.39 4.93 4.67
CA ASP A 39 12.04 5.52 5.84
C ASP A 39 11.04 5.87 6.95
N ALA A 40 9.86 6.36 6.58
CA ALA A 40 8.77 6.61 7.54
C ALA A 40 8.29 5.30 8.18
N LEU A 41 8.10 4.24 7.39
CA LEU A 41 7.70 2.93 7.90
C LEU A 41 8.74 2.30 8.83
N LEU A 42 10.05 2.48 8.54
CA LEU A 42 11.11 2.00 9.45
C LEU A 42 11.01 2.63 10.84
N LYS A 43 10.68 3.93 10.92
CA LYS A 43 10.52 4.65 12.19
C LYS A 43 9.34 4.11 13.01
N GLU A 44 8.30 3.64 12.33
CA GLU A 44 7.15 2.94 12.94
C GLU A 44 7.47 1.49 13.32
N GLY A 45 8.71 1.02 13.10
CA GLY A 45 9.15 -0.34 13.42
C GLY A 45 8.65 -1.40 12.43
N VAL A 46 8.24 -0.99 11.23
CA VAL A 46 7.82 -1.92 10.17
C VAL A 46 9.02 -2.64 9.60
N SER A 47 8.95 -3.98 9.59
CA SER A 47 9.96 -4.85 8.98
C SER A 47 9.49 -5.54 7.70
N VAL A 48 8.18 -5.54 7.42
CA VAL A 48 7.57 -6.19 6.25
C VAL A 48 6.48 -5.28 5.69
N VAL A 49 6.51 -5.07 4.37
CA VAL A 49 5.45 -4.41 3.61
C VAL A 49 4.78 -5.44 2.71
N LEU A 50 3.47 -5.59 2.81
CA LEU A 50 2.65 -6.40 1.91
C LEU A 50 1.85 -5.50 0.98
N CYS A 51 2.31 -5.35 -0.26
CA CYS A 51 1.65 -4.56 -1.28
C CYS A 51 0.67 -5.42 -2.09
N LEU A 52 -0.61 -5.03 -2.12
CA LEU A 52 -1.68 -5.74 -2.82
C LEU A 52 -1.98 -5.18 -4.23
N GLN A 53 -1.27 -4.12 -4.65
CA GLN A 53 -1.56 -3.41 -5.90
C GLN A 53 -1.10 -4.18 -7.13
N GLU A 54 -1.91 -4.16 -8.19
CA GLU A 54 -1.53 -4.55 -9.54
C GLU A 54 -0.75 -3.43 -10.24
N ASP A 55 -0.06 -3.77 -11.33
CA ASP A 55 0.68 -2.77 -12.13
C ASP A 55 -0.20 -1.66 -12.71
N PRO A 56 -1.46 -1.92 -13.15
CA PRO A 56 -2.39 -0.86 -13.55
C PRO A 56 -2.70 0.15 -12.45
N ASP A 57 -2.76 -0.27 -11.19
CA ASP A 57 -3.04 0.64 -10.07
C ASP A 57 -1.88 1.63 -9.87
N MET A 58 -0.65 1.15 -9.97
CA MET A 58 0.55 1.98 -9.88
C MET A 58 0.66 2.92 -11.09
N ALA A 59 0.39 2.41 -12.29
CA ALA A 59 0.38 3.20 -13.52
C ALA A 59 -0.65 4.34 -13.47
N HIS A 60 -1.82 4.10 -12.87
CA HIS A 60 -2.85 5.11 -12.68
C HIS A 60 -2.36 6.33 -11.87
N PHE A 61 -1.54 6.09 -10.86
CA PHE A 61 -0.96 7.14 -10.01
C PHE A 61 0.44 7.59 -10.46
N GLY A 62 0.98 7.05 -11.55
CA GLY A 62 2.34 7.35 -12.00
C GLY A 62 3.43 6.88 -11.03
N LEU A 63 3.16 5.80 -10.27
CA LEU A 63 4.07 5.27 -9.27
C LEU A 63 5.12 4.34 -9.89
N ASP A 64 6.38 4.58 -9.59
CA ASP A 64 7.48 3.64 -9.84
C ASP A 64 7.82 2.90 -8.54
N ILE A 65 7.54 1.60 -8.53
CA ILE A 65 7.75 0.74 -7.37
C ILE A 65 9.22 0.33 -7.19
N LEU A 66 10.04 0.41 -8.24
CA LEU A 66 11.43 -0.08 -8.20
C LEU A 66 12.30 0.74 -7.23
N PRO A 67 12.28 2.10 -7.23
CA PRO A 67 12.99 2.90 -6.24
C PRO A 67 12.52 2.62 -4.80
N ILE A 68 11.22 2.39 -4.60
CA ILE A 68 10.63 2.09 -3.30
C ILE A 68 11.12 0.74 -2.78
N GLN A 69 11.10 -0.30 -3.63
CA GLN A 69 11.61 -1.62 -3.28
C GLN A 69 13.11 -1.60 -2.99
N LYS A 70 13.88 -0.85 -3.77
CA LYS A 70 15.31 -0.67 -3.54
C LYS A 70 15.56 -0.04 -2.18
N ARG A 71 14.86 1.05 -1.85
CA ARG A 71 15.00 1.72 -0.55
C ARG A 71 14.58 0.81 0.61
N ALA A 72 13.45 0.11 0.47
CA ALA A 72 13.01 -0.86 1.46
C ALA A 72 14.07 -1.94 1.72
N ALA A 73 14.68 -2.49 0.67
CA ALA A 73 15.74 -3.49 0.80
C ALA A 73 16.99 -2.94 1.50
N GLU A 74 17.42 -1.71 1.20
CA GLU A 74 18.53 -1.03 1.89
C GLU A 74 18.27 -0.84 3.39
N LEU A 75 17.00 -0.64 3.77
CA LEU A 75 16.55 -0.47 5.15
C LEU A 75 16.27 -1.80 5.87
N GLY A 76 16.42 -2.94 5.18
CA GLY A 76 16.10 -4.27 5.73
C GLY A 76 14.60 -4.56 5.81
N ILE A 77 13.76 -3.79 5.13
CA ILE A 77 12.31 -4.01 5.04
C ILE A 77 12.04 -5.01 3.90
N ALA A 78 11.37 -6.12 4.22
CA ALA A 78 10.93 -7.08 3.23
C ALA A 78 9.68 -6.55 2.50
N HIS A 79 9.86 -6.09 1.25
CA HIS A 79 8.75 -5.64 0.41
C HIS A 79 8.19 -6.79 -0.44
N ALA A 80 7.03 -7.33 -0.05
CA ALA A 80 6.31 -8.38 -0.73
C ALA A 80 5.19 -7.81 -1.62
N ARG A 81 4.96 -8.43 -2.78
CA ARG A 81 3.78 -8.15 -3.62
C ARG A 81 2.89 -9.38 -3.69
N GLU A 82 1.59 -9.18 -3.47
CA GLU A 82 0.52 -10.17 -3.68
C GLU A 82 -0.63 -9.46 -4.41
N PRO A 83 -0.52 -9.26 -5.73
CA PRO A 83 -1.47 -8.42 -6.47
C PRO A 83 -2.90 -8.95 -6.40
N ILE A 84 -3.85 -8.06 -6.12
CA ILE A 84 -5.28 -8.30 -6.08
C ILE A 84 -5.97 -7.13 -6.78
N ARG A 85 -6.78 -7.45 -7.79
CA ARG A 85 -7.51 -6.45 -8.58
C ARG A 85 -8.43 -5.59 -7.71
N ASP A 86 -8.30 -4.27 -7.88
CA ASP A 86 -9.15 -3.29 -7.20
C ASP A 86 -10.62 -3.39 -7.64
N PHE A 87 -11.53 -3.10 -6.71
CA PHE A 87 -12.99 -3.18 -6.88
C PHE A 87 -13.53 -4.53 -7.42
N ASP A 88 -12.78 -5.63 -7.28
CA ASP A 88 -13.18 -6.97 -7.70
C ASP A 88 -13.22 -7.95 -6.50
N PRO A 89 -14.42 -8.18 -5.91
CA PRO A 89 -14.57 -9.09 -4.77
C PRO A 89 -14.18 -10.54 -5.07
N PHE A 90 -14.28 -10.97 -6.33
CA PHE A 90 -13.94 -12.33 -6.72
C PHE A 90 -12.42 -12.51 -6.84
N SER A 91 -11.73 -11.50 -7.38
CA SER A 91 -10.27 -11.42 -7.35
C SER A 91 -9.76 -11.44 -5.92
N PHE A 92 -10.34 -10.63 -5.04
CA PHE A 92 -10.02 -10.62 -3.61
C PHE A 92 -10.19 -11.99 -2.96
N ARG A 93 -11.35 -12.64 -3.15
CA ARG A 93 -11.62 -13.98 -2.63
C ARG A 93 -10.56 -15.01 -3.06
N LYS A 94 -10.06 -14.92 -4.29
CA LYS A 94 -9.01 -15.82 -4.81
C LYS A 94 -7.61 -15.45 -4.34
N GLY A 95 -7.33 -14.17 -4.11
CA GLY A 95 -6.02 -13.65 -3.76
C GLY A 95 -5.72 -13.70 -2.26
N VAL A 96 -6.73 -13.46 -1.42
CA VAL A 96 -6.55 -13.28 0.03
C VAL A 96 -5.86 -14.47 0.69
N ALA A 97 -6.16 -15.69 0.26
CA ALA A 97 -5.55 -16.90 0.81
C ALA A 97 -4.02 -16.96 0.62
N ARG A 98 -3.48 -16.35 -0.44
CA ARG A 98 -2.02 -16.23 -0.65
C ARG A 98 -1.43 -15.13 0.23
N ALA A 99 -2.12 -14.00 0.33
CA ALA A 99 -1.72 -12.86 1.14
C ALA A 99 -1.62 -13.17 2.65
N VAL A 100 -2.48 -14.04 3.18
CA VAL A 100 -2.51 -14.37 4.62
C VAL A 100 -1.63 -15.56 5.03
N ARG A 101 -0.99 -16.27 4.10
CA ARG A 101 -0.19 -17.48 4.38
C ARG A 101 1.29 -17.19 4.69
N ARG A 102 1.72 -15.93 4.59
CA ARG A 102 3.12 -15.52 4.72
C ARG A 102 3.59 -15.41 6.17
#